data_AF-A0A258TRY3-F1
#
_entry.id   AF-A0A258TRY3-F1
#
_cell.length_a   1.000
_cell.length_b   1.000
_cell.length_c   1.000
_cell.angle_alpha   90.00
_cell.angle_beta   90.00
_cell.angle_gamma   90.00
#
_symmetry.space_group_name_H-M   'P 1'
#
loop_
_entity.id
_entity.type
_entity.pdbx_description
1 polymer ?
#
loop_
_entity_poly.entity_id
_entity_poly.type
_entity_poly.pdbx_seq_one_letter_code
_entity_poly.pdbx_strand_id
1 'polypeptide(L)'
;MDRASSGFRAVLYDALRILTFRQPSSAIFEHWPKYLAFGLVFTWLAGLGRYWDNPRAHLWQQLGLGSIAYVFCLALILWLLLLPLRPRRWSYRSVLVFITLTSPPAILYAIPVEMFMSISRAESTNAWFLGIVATWRVALLVWFLRNIAGLPRGTIAVATLLPLVLIVVTLMALNLEHVVFEIMSGIRPEDRSVNDAAYAIVTLLGFFSILAAPFLILTYGIAVYRVQQTR
;
A
#
# COMPACT_ATOMS: atom_id res chain seq x y z
N MET A 1 20.92 27.09 -2.08
CA MET A 1 21.64 25.80 -2.12
C MET A 1 21.74 25.30 -0.70
N ASP A 2 20.68 24.68 -0.19
CA ASP A 2 20.70 24.12 1.17
C ASP A 2 21.56 22.86 1.16
N ARG A 3 22.53 22.81 2.08
CA ARG A 3 23.29 21.59 2.36
C ARG A 3 22.28 20.48 2.66
N ALA A 4 22.17 19.51 1.75
CA ALA A 4 21.37 18.31 1.95
C ALA A 4 21.92 17.58 3.18
N SER A 5 21.42 17.93 4.36
CA SER A 5 21.82 17.28 5.60
C SER A 5 21.30 15.85 5.52
N SER A 6 22.18 14.86 5.39
CA SER A 6 21.81 13.44 5.30
C SER A 6 21.50 12.81 6.67
N GLY A 7 21.14 13.62 7.65
CA GLY A 7 20.86 13.21 9.03
C GLY A 7 19.45 12.65 9.20
N PHE A 8 19.23 11.92 10.29
CA PHE A 8 17.92 11.34 10.64
C PHE A 8 16.77 12.36 10.63
N ARG A 9 17.02 13.59 11.11
CA ARG A 9 16.04 14.69 11.10
C ARG A 9 15.55 15.03 9.68
N ALA A 10 16.43 14.99 8.69
CA ALA A 10 16.05 15.25 7.31
C ALA A 10 15.20 14.11 6.74
N VAL A 11 15.55 12.86 7.05
CA VAL A 11 14.74 11.69 6.65
C VAL A 11 13.34 11.78 7.23
N LEU A 12 13.20 12.10 8.52
CA LEU A 12 11.91 12.28 9.17
C LEU A 12 11.12 13.43 8.55
N TYR A 13 11.78 14.56 8.29
CA TYR A 13 11.15 15.74 7.71
C TYR A 13 10.65 15.49 6.29
N ASP A 14 11.43 14.83 5.45
CA ASP A 14 11.03 14.44 4.09
C ASP A 14 9.95 13.35 4.09
N ALA A 15 9.99 12.41 5.04
CA ALA A 15 8.91 11.46 5.25
C ALA A 15 7.59 12.17 5.60
N LEU A 16 7.61 13.12 6.55
CA LEU A 16 6.44 13.93 6.89
C LEU A 16 5.95 14.78 5.72
N ARG A 17 6.85 15.34 4.91
CA ARG A 17 6.49 16.05 3.68
C ARG A 17 5.73 15.14 2.72
N ILE A 18 6.26 13.95 2.43
CA ILE A 18 5.56 12.97 1.58
C ILE A 18 4.20 12.63 2.17
N LEU A 19 4.15 12.26 3.46
CA LEU A 19 2.91 11.90 4.14
C LEU A 19 1.88 13.02 4.13
N THR A 20 2.29 14.29 3.99
CA THR A 20 1.42 15.47 3.88
C THR A 20 1.30 16.01 2.45
N PHE A 21 1.61 15.21 1.43
CA PHE A 21 1.48 15.55 0.00
C PHE A 21 2.37 16.72 -0.45
N ARG A 22 3.50 16.94 0.22
CA ARG A 22 4.49 17.98 -0.10
C ARG A 22 5.69 17.37 -0.81
N GLN A 23 6.30 18.15 -1.70
CA GLN A 23 7.48 17.68 -2.45
C GLN A 23 8.68 17.47 -1.49
N PRO A 24 9.28 16.27 -1.48
CA PRO A 24 10.48 15.99 -0.71
C PRO A 24 11.71 16.65 -1.34
N SER A 25 12.79 16.76 -0.57
CA SER A 25 14.06 17.24 -1.08
C SER A 25 14.69 16.27 -2.10
N SER A 26 15.68 16.75 -2.87
CA SER A 26 16.47 15.90 -3.78
C SER A 26 17.29 14.84 -3.03
N ALA A 27 17.50 15.02 -1.72
CA ALA A 27 18.27 14.12 -0.87
C ALA A 27 17.68 12.71 -0.81
N ILE A 28 16.38 12.54 -1.08
CA ILE A 28 15.75 11.22 -1.18
C ILE A 28 16.44 10.33 -2.20
N PHE A 29 16.82 10.88 -3.36
CA PHE A 29 17.42 10.10 -4.43
C PHE A 29 18.93 9.91 -4.21
N GLU A 30 19.60 10.92 -3.66
CA GLU A 30 21.04 10.89 -3.38
C GLU A 30 21.39 9.96 -2.20
N HIS A 31 20.56 9.96 -1.15
CA HIS A 31 20.78 9.18 0.07
C HIS A 31 19.73 8.07 0.25
N TRP A 32 19.25 7.52 -0.86
CA TRP A 32 18.19 6.52 -0.89
C TRP A 32 18.34 5.34 0.09
N PRO A 33 19.56 4.81 0.43
CA PRO A 33 19.66 3.70 1.38
C PRO A 33 19.19 4.08 2.79
N LYS A 34 19.39 5.34 3.21
CA LYS A 34 18.96 5.84 4.52
C LYS A 34 17.43 5.92 4.59
N TYR A 35 16.81 6.43 3.53
CA TYR A 35 15.34 6.50 3.41
C TYR A 35 14.71 5.12 3.33
N LEU A 36 15.33 4.21 2.58
CA LEU A 36 14.89 2.83 2.50
C LEU A 36 14.98 2.14 3.86
N ALA A 37 16.11 2.26 4.57
CA ALA A 37 16.27 1.70 5.90
C ALA A 37 15.22 2.23 6.87
N PHE A 38 14.96 3.55 6.87
CA PHE A 38 13.90 4.15 7.67
C PHE A 38 12.53 3.52 7.36
N GLY A 39 12.12 3.49 6.09
CA GLY A 39 10.82 2.92 5.71
C GLY A 39 10.72 1.41 5.99
N LEU A 40 11.81 0.66 5.83
CA LEU A 40 11.87 -0.77 6.16
C LEU A 40 11.74 -1.01 7.67
N VAL A 41 12.32 -0.17 8.52
CA VAL A 41 12.12 -0.27 9.98
C VAL A 41 10.66 -0.11 10.34
N PHE A 42 9.95 0.89 9.80
CA PHE A 42 8.51 1.07 10.04
C PHE A 42 7.68 -0.10 9.46
N THR A 43 8.06 -0.62 8.29
CA THR A 43 7.42 -1.79 7.68
C THR A 43 7.59 -3.03 8.55
N TRP A 44 8.78 -3.22 9.11
CA TRP A 44 9.11 -4.32 10.00
C TRP A 44 8.35 -4.21 11.33
N LEU A 45 8.35 -3.02 11.95
CA LEU A 45 7.58 -2.75 13.18
C LEU A 45 6.09 -3.00 12.99
N ALA A 46 5.50 -2.55 11.89
CA ALA A 46 4.10 -2.83 11.57
C ALA A 46 3.85 -4.34 11.33
N GLY A 47 4.84 -5.07 10.80
CA GLY A 47 4.78 -6.54 10.66
C GLY A 47 4.84 -7.26 12.00
N LEU A 48 5.76 -6.87 12.88
CA LEU A 48 5.85 -7.40 14.25
C LEU A 48 4.54 -7.18 15.00
N GLY A 49 4.03 -5.94 14.96
CA GLY A 49 2.82 -5.54 15.67
C GLY A 49 1.55 -6.23 15.20
N ARG A 50 1.55 -6.95 14.07
CA ARG A 50 0.39 -7.73 13.60
C ARG A 50 0.32 -9.14 14.19
N TYR A 51 1.45 -9.67 14.65
CA TYR A 51 1.56 -11.08 15.07
C TYR A 51 2.15 -11.25 16.47
N TRP A 52 2.49 -10.14 17.16
CA TRP A 52 3.16 -10.17 18.47
C TRP A 52 2.34 -10.87 19.55
N ASP A 53 1.00 -10.82 19.45
CA ASP A 53 0.04 -11.38 20.39
C ASP A 53 -0.54 -12.73 19.90
N ASN A 54 -0.07 -13.24 18.75
CA ASN A 54 -0.61 -14.47 18.16
C ASN A 54 0.28 -15.70 18.44
N PRO A 55 -0.15 -16.63 19.32
CA PRO A 55 0.62 -17.80 19.70
C PRO A 55 0.71 -18.87 18.60
N ARG A 56 -0.09 -18.78 17.53
CA ARG A 56 -0.10 -19.74 16.40
C ARG A 56 0.72 -19.27 15.20
N ALA A 57 1.27 -18.05 15.22
CA ALA A 57 2.02 -17.50 14.10
C ALA A 57 3.38 -18.19 13.95
N HIS A 58 3.81 -18.45 12.72
CA HIS A 58 5.14 -19.00 12.45
C HIS A 58 6.24 -17.99 12.82
N LEU A 59 7.44 -18.48 13.16
CA LEU A 59 8.60 -17.65 13.56
C LEU A 59 8.86 -16.49 12.58
N TRP A 60 8.78 -16.71 11.26
CA TRP A 60 9.02 -15.65 10.27
C TRP A 60 7.90 -14.59 10.21
N GLN A 61 6.67 -14.94 10.60
CA GLN A 61 5.54 -14.02 10.73
C GLN A 61 5.69 -13.20 12.03
N GLN A 62 6.02 -13.86 13.13
CA GLN A 62 6.31 -13.22 14.42
C GLN A 62 7.52 -12.28 14.34
N LEU A 63 8.52 -12.60 13.50
CA LEU A 63 9.66 -11.73 13.21
C LEU A 63 9.33 -10.60 12.22
N GLY A 64 8.09 -10.49 11.71
CA GLY A 64 7.67 -9.41 10.82
C GLY A 64 8.27 -9.47 9.41
N LEU A 65 8.95 -10.56 9.03
CA LEU A 65 9.64 -10.71 7.74
C LEU A 65 8.67 -10.74 6.56
N GLY A 66 7.43 -11.20 6.79
CA GLY A 66 6.36 -11.19 5.79
C GLY A 66 6.05 -9.79 5.26
N SER A 67 6.02 -8.77 6.12
CA SER A 67 5.77 -7.38 5.72
C SER A 67 6.91 -6.80 4.89
N ILE A 68 8.16 -7.18 5.20
CA ILE A 68 9.33 -6.78 4.42
C ILE A 68 9.21 -7.38 3.01
N ALA A 69 9.05 -8.70 2.90
CA ALA A 69 8.90 -9.39 1.63
C ALA A 69 7.73 -8.81 0.80
N TYR A 70 6.59 -8.55 1.46
CA TYR A 70 5.42 -7.94 0.85
C TYR A 70 5.74 -6.60 0.18
N VAL A 71 6.48 -5.70 0.83
CA VAL A 71 6.79 -4.39 0.24
C VAL A 71 7.70 -4.51 -0.98
N PHE A 72 8.66 -5.43 -0.98
CA PHE A 72 9.47 -5.71 -2.16
C PHE A 72 8.62 -6.27 -3.32
N CYS A 73 7.75 -7.25 -3.06
CA CYS A 73 6.85 -7.80 -4.07
C CYS A 73 5.87 -6.74 -4.61
N LEU A 74 5.27 -5.93 -3.74
CA LEU A 74 4.36 -4.86 -4.12
C LEU A 74 5.07 -3.81 -4.98
N ALA A 75 6.29 -3.40 -4.60
CA ALA A 75 7.09 -2.49 -5.39
C ALA A 75 7.43 -3.06 -6.77
N LEU A 76 7.72 -4.35 -6.84
CA LEU A 76 8.06 -5.02 -8.10
C LEU A 76 6.84 -5.09 -9.03
N ILE A 77 5.68 -5.49 -8.50
CA ILE A 77 4.42 -5.57 -9.24
C ILE A 77 4.05 -4.18 -9.77
N LEU A 78 4.05 -3.15 -8.92
CA LEU A 78 3.75 -1.78 -9.35
C LEU A 78 4.75 -1.25 -10.37
N TRP A 79 6.04 -1.53 -10.18
CA TRP A 79 7.08 -1.12 -11.11
C TRP A 79 6.88 -1.76 -12.49
N LEU A 80 6.67 -3.07 -12.56
CA LEU A 80 6.43 -3.81 -13.81
C LEU A 80 5.12 -3.39 -14.48
N LEU A 81 4.04 -3.26 -13.71
CA LEU A 81 2.72 -2.92 -14.24
C LEU A 81 2.69 -1.51 -14.84
N LEU A 82 3.43 -0.55 -14.28
CA LEU A 82 3.44 0.82 -14.79
C LEU A 82 4.60 1.12 -15.74
N LEU A 83 5.56 0.20 -15.90
CA LEU A 83 6.70 0.36 -16.81
C LEU A 83 6.27 0.65 -18.26
N PRO A 84 5.25 -0.02 -18.84
CA PRO A 84 4.83 0.23 -20.23
C PRO A 84 4.25 1.63 -20.46
N LEU A 85 3.77 2.30 -19.39
CA LEU A 85 3.28 3.68 -19.45
C LEU A 85 4.42 4.72 -19.50
N ARG A 86 5.68 4.27 -19.40
CA ARG A 86 6.91 5.08 -19.48
C ARG A 86 6.89 6.37 -18.64
N PRO A 87 6.77 6.28 -17.30
CA PRO A 87 6.86 7.46 -16.46
C PRO A 87 8.26 8.08 -16.53
N ARG A 88 8.37 9.41 -16.41
CA ARG A 88 9.62 10.15 -16.70
C ARG A 88 10.79 9.78 -15.79
N ARG A 89 10.53 9.55 -14.50
CA ARG A 89 11.54 9.24 -13.47
C ARG A 89 11.25 7.89 -12.82
N TRP A 90 11.00 6.87 -13.64
CA TRP A 90 10.61 5.54 -13.18
C TRP A 90 11.83 4.64 -12.96
N SER A 91 12.12 4.33 -11.70
CA SER A 91 13.09 3.30 -11.34
C SER A 91 12.51 2.45 -10.22
N TYR A 92 12.87 1.16 -10.19
CA TYR A 92 12.45 0.27 -9.10
C TYR A 92 12.85 0.83 -7.73
N ARG A 93 14.04 1.43 -7.63
CA ARG A 93 14.54 2.07 -6.40
C ARG A 93 13.63 3.19 -5.93
N SER A 94 13.20 4.08 -6.84
CA SER A 94 12.30 5.20 -6.53
C SER A 94 10.94 4.70 -6.03
N VAL A 95 10.41 3.65 -6.65
CA VAL A 95 9.12 3.05 -6.27
C VAL A 95 9.23 2.38 -4.90
N LEU A 96 10.28 1.60 -4.66
CA LEU A 96 10.51 0.92 -3.40
C LEU A 96 10.69 1.91 -2.23
N VAL A 97 11.51 2.95 -2.41
CA VAL A 97 11.69 4.00 -1.40
C VAL A 97 10.37 4.72 -1.14
N PHE A 98 9.62 5.06 -2.18
CA PHE A 98 8.31 5.69 -1.99
C PHE A 98 7.37 4.80 -1.18
N ILE A 99 7.19 3.54 -1.57
CA ILE A 99 6.27 2.61 -0.89
C ILE A 99 6.68 2.42 0.58
N THR A 100 7.96 2.23 0.86
CA THR A 100 8.47 2.06 2.24
C THR A 100 8.33 3.33 3.09
N LEU A 101 8.47 4.53 2.50
CA LEU A 101 8.23 5.79 3.21
C LEU A 101 6.75 6.03 3.53
N THR A 102 5.82 5.32 2.89
CA THR A 102 4.39 5.32 3.26
C THR A 102 4.03 4.33 4.36
N SER A 103 5.00 3.57 4.88
CA SER A 103 4.78 2.59 5.95
C SER A 103 4.55 3.15 7.36
N PRO A 104 4.98 4.37 7.76
CA PRO A 104 4.76 4.84 9.13
C PRO A 104 3.30 4.85 9.60
N PRO A 105 2.31 5.28 8.80
CA PRO A 105 0.89 5.15 9.17
C PRO A 105 0.43 3.71 9.42
N ALA A 106 1.12 2.70 8.89
CA ALA A 106 0.77 1.30 9.08
C ALA A 106 1.02 0.81 10.52
N ILE A 107 1.76 1.56 11.34
CA ILE A 107 1.87 1.29 12.79
C ILE A 107 0.50 1.35 13.48
N LEU A 108 -0.45 2.12 12.96
CA LEU A 108 -1.80 2.18 13.54
C LEU A 108 -2.48 0.81 13.56
N TYR A 109 -2.10 -0.10 12.67
CA TYR A 109 -2.60 -1.47 12.64
C TYR A 109 -2.02 -2.38 13.72
N ALA A 110 -0.93 -1.95 14.36
CA ALA A 110 -0.31 -2.68 15.46
C ALA A 110 -0.95 -2.34 16.81
N ILE A 111 -1.89 -1.38 16.86
CA ILE A 111 -2.55 -0.96 18.09
C ILE A 111 -3.68 -1.94 18.40
N PRO A 112 -3.61 -2.70 19.51
CA PRO A 112 -4.60 -3.69 19.88
C PRO A 112 -5.82 -3.02 20.51
N VAL A 113 -6.69 -2.42 19.69
CA VAL A 113 -7.90 -1.71 20.14
C VAL A 113 -8.90 -2.64 20.83
N GLU A 114 -8.81 -3.94 20.59
CA GLU A 114 -9.61 -5.01 21.19
C GLU A 114 -9.40 -5.09 22.69
N MET A 115 -8.23 -4.70 23.20
CA MET A 115 -7.96 -4.69 24.65
C MET A 115 -8.64 -3.55 25.40
N PHE A 116 -9.11 -2.52 24.68
CA PHE A 116 -9.63 -1.28 25.27
C PHE A 116 -11.13 -1.07 25.04
N MET A 117 -11.76 -1.88 24.18
CA MET A 117 -13.12 -1.65 23.72
C MET A 117 -13.91 -2.96 23.62
N SER A 118 -15.24 -2.88 23.57
CA SER A 118 -16.06 -4.05 23.26
C SER A 118 -15.80 -4.53 21.83
N ILE A 119 -15.99 -5.84 21.58
CA ILE A 119 -15.70 -6.51 20.29
C ILE A 119 -16.29 -5.74 19.10
N SER A 120 -17.59 -5.41 19.14
CA SER A 120 -18.25 -4.66 18.06
C SER A 120 -17.66 -3.26 17.81
N ARG A 121 -17.19 -2.56 18.86
CA ARG A 121 -16.53 -1.24 18.70
C ARG A 121 -15.09 -1.39 18.21
N ALA A 122 -14.39 -2.44 18.63
CA ALA A 122 -13.05 -2.75 18.17
C ALA A 122 -13.04 -3.08 16.67
N GLU A 123 -13.98 -3.93 16.21
CA GLU A 123 -14.16 -4.26 14.79
C GLU A 123 -14.39 -3.01 13.93
N SER A 124 -15.32 -2.13 14.35
CA SER A 124 -15.58 -0.88 13.65
C SER A 124 -14.35 0.04 13.60
N THR A 125 -13.60 0.13 14.71
CA THR A 125 -12.40 0.96 14.79
C THR A 125 -11.28 0.43 13.90
N ASN A 126 -11.04 -0.88 13.88
CA ASN A 126 -10.08 -1.52 12.97
C ASN A 126 -10.45 -1.30 11.50
N ALA A 127 -11.73 -1.45 11.15
CA ALA A 127 -12.22 -1.18 9.81
C ALA A 127 -11.98 0.29 9.41
N TRP A 128 -12.21 1.25 10.30
CA TRP A 128 -11.91 2.66 10.07
C TRP A 128 -10.42 2.94 9.92
N PHE A 129 -9.55 2.36 10.74
CA PHE A 129 -8.10 2.49 10.58
C PHE A 129 -7.64 1.96 9.23
N LEU A 130 -8.10 0.77 8.83
CA LEU A 130 -7.81 0.19 7.52
C LEU A 130 -8.30 1.09 6.38
N GLY A 131 -9.55 1.56 6.45
CA GLY A 131 -10.14 2.43 5.45
C GLY A 131 -9.34 3.73 5.28
N ILE A 132 -9.10 4.46 6.39
CA ILE A 132 -8.38 5.73 6.38
C ILE A 132 -6.96 5.56 5.84
N VAL A 133 -6.20 4.59 6.36
CA VAL A 133 -4.81 4.38 5.95
C VAL A 133 -4.72 3.86 4.51
N ALA A 134 -5.62 2.97 4.08
CA ALA A 134 -5.67 2.50 2.70
C ALA A 134 -5.98 3.66 1.73
N THR A 135 -7.02 4.46 2.01
CA THR A 135 -7.35 5.65 1.22
C THR A 135 -6.19 6.63 1.18
N TRP A 136 -5.51 6.85 2.31
CA TRP A 136 -4.34 7.73 2.39
C TRP A 136 -3.20 7.24 1.49
N ARG A 137 -2.89 5.94 1.51
CA ARG A 137 -1.83 5.35 0.67
C ARG A 137 -2.18 5.42 -0.82
N VAL A 138 -3.45 5.20 -1.18
CA VAL A 138 -3.91 5.36 -2.57
C VAL A 138 -3.79 6.82 -3.02
N ALA A 139 -4.18 7.78 -2.17
CA ALA A 139 -4.00 9.20 -2.45
C ALA A 139 -2.51 9.56 -2.62
N LEU A 140 -1.64 9.02 -1.77
CA LEU A 140 -0.18 9.23 -1.88
C LEU A 140 0.36 8.65 -3.19
N LEU A 141 -0.14 7.49 -3.63
CA LEU A 141 0.23 6.90 -4.92
C LEU A 141 -0.19 7.82 -6.09
N VAL A 142 -1.43 8.32 -6.08
CA VAL A 142 -1.90 9.31 -7.08
C VAL A 142 -0.99 10.54 -7.10
N TRP A 143 -0.65 11.05 -5.92
CA TRP A 143 0.24 12.20 -5.77
C TRP A 143 1.65 11.90 -6.29
N PHE A 144 2.20 10.72 -6.01
CA PHE A 144 3.51 10.28 -6.49
C PHE A 144 3.55 10.14 -8.00
N LEU A 145 2.53 9.51 -8.59
CA LEU A 145 2.41 9.34 -10.04
C LEU A 145 2.28 10.69 -10.76
N ARG A 146 1.56 11.64 -10.16
CA ARG A 146 1.40 13.00 -10.69
C ARG A 146 2.69 13.83 -10.58
N ASN A 147 3.24 13.94 -9.38
CA ASN A 147 4.25 14.95 -9.06
C ASN A 147 5.69 14.45 -9.24
N ILE A 148 5.92 13.15 -9.07
CA ILE A 148 7.26 12.56 -9.18
C ILE A 148 7.41 11.78 -10.49
N ALA A 149 6.47 10.88 -10.80
CA ALA A 149 6.52 10.06 -12.01
C ALA A 149 6.14 10.83 -13.29
N GLY A 150 5.41 11.95 -13.14
CA GLY A 150 5.07 12.86 -14.23
C GLY A 150 4.08 12.30 -15.24
N LEU A 151 3.18 11.40 -14.81
CA LEU A 151 2.16 10.82 -15.70
C LEU A 151 1.06 11.85 -16.04
N PRO A 152 0.49 11.79 -17.25
CA PRO A 152 -0.62 12.66 -17.64
C PRO A 152 -1.88 12.32 -16.84
N ARG A 153 -2.72 13.34 -16.56
CA ARG A 153 -3.88 13.22 -15.64
C ARG A 153 -4.81 12.05 -15.97
N GLY A 154 -5.09 11.82 -17.25
CA GLY A 154 -5.96 10.72 -17.70
C GLY A 154 -5.38 9.32 -17.43
N THR A 155 -4.06 9.17 -17.45
CA THR A 155 -3.39 7.88 -17.20
C THR A 155 -3.25 7.58 -15.71
N ILE A 156 -3.27 8.58 -14.83
CA ILE A 156 -3.12 8.40 -13.39
C ILE A 156 -4.24 7.54 -12.81
N ALA A 157 -5.49 7.77 -13.25
CA ALA A 157 -6.65 6.99 -12.79
C ALA A 157 -6.46 5.50 -13.11
N VAL A 158 -6.09 5.19 -14.35
CA VAL A 158 -5.82 3.81 -14.79
C VAL A 158 -4.62 3.21 -14.04
N ALA A 159 -3.51 3.95 -13.94
CA ALA A 159 -2.30 3.52 -13.25
C ALA A 159 -2.50 3.26 -11.75
N THR A 160 -3.49 3.90 -11.13
CA THR A 160 -3.81 3.73 -9.71
C THR A 160 -4.84 2.62 -9.51
N LEU A 161 -5.94 2.63 -10.28
CA LEU A 161 -7.07 1.72 -10.09
C LEU A 161 -6.78 0.30 -10.62
N LEU A 162 -6.03 0.18 -11.72
CA LEU A 162 -5.73 -1.12 -12.32
C LEU A 162 -5.03 -2.07 -11.34
N PRO A 163 -3.92 -1.71 -10.66
CA PRO A 163 -3.30 -2.59 -9.68
C PRO A 163 -4.27 -3.02 -8.55
N LEU A 164 -5.11 -2.10 -8.06
CA LEU A 164 -6.09 -2.41 -7.01
C LEU A 164 -7.12 -3.43 -7.48
N VAL A 165 -7.70 -3.20 -8.67
CA VAL A 165 -8.69 -4.09 -9.28
C VAL A 165 -8.09 -5.46 -9.58
N LEU A 166 -6.86 -5.52 -10.10
CA LEU A 166 -6.18 -6.79 -10.35
C LEU A 166 -5.96 -7.57 -9.04
N ILE A 167 -5.53 -6.91 -7.96
CA ILE A 167 -5.39 -7.55 -6.65
C ILE A 167 -6.73 -8.12 -6.19
N VAL A 168 -7.82 -7.34 -6.21
CA VAL A 168 -9.13 -7.80 -5.76
C VAL A 168 -9.64 -8.97 -6.61
N VAL A 169 -9.60 -8.85 -7.95
CA VAL A 169 -10.06 -9.91 -8.85
C VAL A 169 -9.23 -11.19 -8.68
N THR A 170 -7.91 -11.08 -8.52
CA THR A 170 -7.06 -12.26 -8.25
C THR A 170 -7.40 -12.90 -6.91
N LEU A 171 -7.64 -12.11 -5.86
CA LEU A 171 -8.04 -12.66 -4.55
C LEU A 171 -9.37 -13.40 -4.62
N MET A 172 -10.35 -12.86 -5.35
CA MET A 172 -11.63 -13.54 -5.57
C MET A 172 -11.47 -14.81 -6.40
N ALA A 173 -10.75 -14.74 -7.51
CA ALA A 173 -10.56 -15.89 -8.41
C ALA A 173 -9.84 -17.06 -7.73
N LEU A 174 -8.96 -16.76 -6.78
CA LEU A 174 -8.25 -17.77 -5.98
C LEU A 174 -9.03 -18.20 -4.72
N ASN A 175 -10.23 -17.64 -4.48
CA ASN A 175 -10.97 -17.81 -3.23
C ASN A 175 -10.11 -17.52 -1.98
N LEU A 176 -9.24 -16.51 -2.06
CA LEU A 176 -8.36 -16.07 -0.96
C LEU A 176 -8.91 -14.86 -0.21
N GLU A 177 -10.05 -14.33 -0.62
CA GLU A 177 -10.71 -13.18 0.00
C GLU A 177 -11.00 -13.41 1.50
N HIS A 178 -11.42 -14.61 1.86
CA HIS A 178 -11.71 -15.01 3.24
C HIS A 178 -10.43 -15.07 4.09
N VAL A 179 -9.33 -15.56 3.52
CA VAL A 179 -8.02 -15.64 4.18
C VAL A 179 -7.43 -14.25 4.42
N VAL A 180 -7.54 -13.37 3.42
CA VAL A 180 -7.08 -11.97 3.56
C VAL A 180 -7.91 -11.26 4.64
N PHE A 181 -9.21 -11.51 4.71
CA PHE A 181 -10.07 -10.92 5.72
C PHE A 181 -9.73 -11.40 7.16
N GLU A 182 -9.49 -12.70 7.35
CA GLU A 182 -9.03 -13.23 8.64
C GLU A 182 -7.69 -12.61 9.05
N ILE A 183 -6.77 -12.41 8.11
CA ILE A 183 -5.47 -11.75 8.37
C ILE A 183 -5.62 -10.23 8.58
N MET A 184 -6.62 -9.58 7.98
CA MET A 184 -6.84 -8.12 8.03
C MET A 184 -7.66 -7.65 9.23
N SER A 185 -8.63 -8.43 9.67
CA SER A 185 -9.53 -8.05 10.76
C SER A 185 -8.94 -8.29 12.15
N GLY A 186 -7.90 -9.14 12.27
CA GLY A 186 -7.29 -9.49 13.56
C GLY A 186 -8.17 -10.38 14.44
N ILE A 187 -9.33 -10.82 13.93
CA ILE A 187 -10.34 -11.55 14.69
C ILE A 187 -9.97 -13.02 14.78
N ARG A 188 -10.05 -13.60 15.99
CA ARG A 188 -9.77 -15.02 16.24
C ARG A 188 -10.91 -15.89 15.71
N PRO A 189 -10.64 -17.12 15.22
CA PRO A 189 -11.67 -18.03 14.72
C PRO A 189 -12.78 -18.36 15.73
N GLU A 190 -12.44 -18.29 17.02
CA GLU A 190 -13.36 -18.50 18.16
C GLU A 190 -14.33 -17.33 18.43
N ASP A 191 -14.05 -16.12 17.94
CA ASP A 191 -14.84 -14.91 18.19
C ASP A 191 -15.74 -14.54 16.99
N ARG A 192 -16.02 -15.50 16.09
CA ARG A 192 -16.87 -15.35 14.90
C ARG A 192 -18.31 -14.98 15.29
N SER A 193 -18.56 -13.71 15.57
CA SER A 193 -19.87 -13.14 15.27
C SER A 193 -19.97 -13.03 13.74
N VAL A 194 -21.11 -13.44 13.21
CA VAL A 194 -21.38 -13.51 11.77
C VAL A 194 -21.23 -12.10 11.18
N ASN A 195 -20.06 -11.83 10.60
CA ASN A 195 -19.66 -10.51 10.12
C ASN A 195 -20.22 -10.26 8.71
N ASP A 196 -21.55 -10.20 8.61
CA ASP A 196 -22.29 -10.00 7.37
C ASP A 196 -21.90 -8.69 6.66
N ALA A 197 -21.58 -7.64 7.43
CA ALA A 197 -21.26 -6.33 6.89
C ALA A 197 -19.89 -6.30 6.17
N ALA A 198 -18.86 -6.94 6.75
CA ALA A 198 -17.54 -6.97 6.13
C ALA A 198 -17.51 -7.88 4.90
N TYR A 199 -18.19 -9.03 4.96
CA TYR A 199 -18.36 -9.89 3.80
C TYR A 199 -19.08 -9.15 2.66
N ALA A 200 -20.16 -8.41 2.97
CA ALA A 200 -20.86 -7.58 2.00
C ALA A 200 -19.95 -6.53 1.34
N ILE A 201 -19.03 -5.90 2.07
CA ILE A 201 -18.06 -4.94 1.51
C ILE A 201 -17.10 -5.63 0.53
N VAL A 202 -16.55 -6.79 0.90
CA VAL A 202 -15.63 -7.54 0.03
C VAL A 202 -16.36 -8.02 -1.23
N THR A 203 -17.56 -8.57 -1.09
CA THR A 203 -18.40 -8.98 -2.23
C THR A 203 -18.74 -7.78 -3.13
N LEU A 204 -19.09 -6.62 -2.55
CA LEU A 204 -19.39 -5.41 -3.29
C LEU A 204 -18.17 -4.88 -4.05
N LEU A 205 -17.02 -4.77 -3.37
CA LEU A 205 -15.75 -4.38 -3.98
C LEU A 205 -15.35 -5.35 -5.09
N GLY A 206 -15.58 -6.64 -4.86
CA GLY A 206 -15.34 -7.69 -5.82
C GLY A 206 -16.17 -7.55 -7.09
N PHE A 207 -17.48 -7.37 -6.93
CA PHE A 207 -18.41 -7.11 -8.02
C PHE A 207 -18.00 -5.88 -8.85
N PHE A 208 -17.72 -4.75 -8.18
CA PHE A 208 -17.23 -3.55 -8.88
C PHE A 208 -15.89 -3.77 -9.56
N SER A 209 -14.97 -4.52 -8.94
CA SER A 209 -13.65 -4.80 -9.51
C SER A 209 -13.76 -5.66 -10.77
N ILE A 210 -14.61 -6.69 -10.76
CA ILE A 210 -14.86 -7.54 -11.94
C ILE A 210 -15.46 -6.70 -13.09
N LEU A 211 -16.40 -5.82 -12.81
CA LEU A 211 -16.99 -4.94 -13.82
C LEU A 211 -16.00 -3.88 -14.34
N ALA A 212 -15.17 -3.33 -13.46
CA ALA A 212 -14.20 -2.30 -13.82
C ALA A 212 -12.98 -2.87 -14.57
N ALA A 213 -12.59 -4.12 -14.29
CA ALA A 213 -11.41 -4.78 -14.85
C ALA A 213 -11.32 -4.70 -16.39
N PRO A 214 -12.33 -5.12 -17.19
CA PRO A 214 -12.22 -5.07 -18.65
C PRO A 214 -12.05 -3.64 -19.16
N PHE A 215 -12.75 -2.67 -18.57
CA PHE A 215 -12.63 -1.26 -18.94
C PHE A 215 -11.24 -0.70 -18.60
N LEU A 216 -10.71 -1.01 -17.42
CA LEU A 216 -9.38 -0.57 -17.00
C LEU A 216 -8.27 -1.22 -17.82
N ILE A 217 -8.40 -2.50 -18.17
CA ILE A 217 -7.43 -3.22 -19.03
C ILE A 217 -7.43 -2.61 -20.44
N LEU A 218 -8.61 -2.35 -21.00
CA LEU A 218 -8.73 -1.72 -22.33
C LEU A 218 -8.13 -0.31 -22.35
N THR A 219 -8.51 0.54 -21.39
CA THR A 219 -7.99 1.90 -21.28
C THR A 219 -6.49 1.93 -20.99
N TYR A 220 -5.97 0.96 -20.23
CA TYR A 220 -4.54 0.75 -20.04
C TYR A 220 -3.84 0.41 -21.35
N GLY A 221 -4.36 -0.56 -22.11
CA GLY A 221 -3.82 -0.92 -23.42
C GLY A 221 -3.78 0.26 -24.40
N ILE A 222 -4.85 1.05 -24.44
CA ILE A 222 -4.92 2.29 -25.25
C ILE A 222 -3.87 3.30 -24.78
N ALA A 223 -3.71 3.49 -23.46
CA ALA A 223 -2.72 4.42 -22.91
C ALA A 223 -1.28 4.00 -23.27
N VAL A 224 -0.97 2.71 -23.15
CA VAL A 224 0.33 2.15 -23.54
C VAL A 224 0.56 2.35 -25.05
N TYR A 225 -0.44 2.05 -25.88
CA TYR A 225 -0.34 2.21 -27.34
C TYR A 225 -0.06 3.66 -27.74
N ARG A 226 -0.80 4.63 -27.18
CA ARG A 226 -0.59 6.07 -27.45
C ARG A 226 0.81 6.54 -27.07
N VAL A 227 1.32 6.09 -25.92
CA VAL A 227 2.67 6.43 -25.44
C VAL A 227 3.75 5.82 -26.36
N GLN A 228 3.48 4.67 -26.98
CA GLN A 228 4.39 4.06 -27.94
C GLN A 228 4.38 4.78 -29.30
N GLN A 229 3.23 5.30 -29.74
CA GLN A 229 3.06 6.02 -31.00
C GLN A 229 3.53 7.48 -31.00
N THR A 230 3.65 8.13 -29.84
CA THR A 230 4.13 9.53 -29.76
C THR A 230 5.67 9.61 -29.88
N ARG A 231 6.24 8.75 -30.74
CA ARG A 231 7.64 8.65 -31.13
C ARG A 231 7.73 8.84 -32.63
#